data_AF-A0A2V8ZD38-F1
#
_entry.id   AF-A0A2V8ZD38-F1
#
_cell.length_a   1.000
_cell.length_b   1.000
_cell.length_c   1.000
_cell.angle_alpha   90.00
_cell.angle_beta   90.00
_cell.angle_gamma   90.00
#
_symmetry.space_group_name_H-M   'P 1'
#
loop_
_entity.id
_entity.type
_entity.pdbx_description
1 polymer ?
#
loop_
_entity_poly.entity_id
_entity_poly.type
_entity_poly.pdbx_seq_one_letter_code
_entity_poly.pdbx_strand_id
1 'polypeptide(L)'
;MRYDSYLREGYPIASGSVEGACKNLVKDRMERSGMRWTLPMAEAVLRLRAVYLSEHFEQYWPFHVDQDQKRLFQSVKWRKLVAKK
;
A
#
# COMPACT_ATOMS: atom_id res chain seq x y z
N MET A 1 7.50 -2.12 -34.67
CA MET A 1 6.82 -3.00 -33.70
C MET A 1 5.46 -3.36 -34.28
N ARG A 2 5.11 -4.66 -34.39
CA ARG A 2 3.83 -5.09 -35.00
C ARG A 2 2.72 -5.14 -33.94
N TYR A 3 2.17 -3.97 -33.64
CA TYR A 3 1.21 -3.78 -32.56
C TYR A 3 -0.08 -4.58 -32.79
N ASP A 4 -0.52 -4.69 -34.05
CA ASP A 4 -1.73 -5.39 -34.46
C ASP A 4 -1.64 -6.91 -34.29
N SER A 5 -0.49 -7.52 -34.58
CA SER A 5 -0.30 -8.96 -34.42
C SER A 5 -0.28 -9.33 -32.93
N TYR A 6 0.36 -8.51 -32.11
CA TYR A 6 0.47 -8.77 -30.68
C TYR A 6 -0.83 -8.61 -29.92
N LEU A 7 -1.68 -7.63 -30.30
CA LEU A 7 -3.04 -7.52 -29.78
C LEU A 7 -3.90 -8.71 -30.21
N ARG A 8 -3.78 -9.17 -31.47
CA ARG A 8 -4.52 -10.32 -32.00
C ARG A 8 -4.13 -11.63 -31.34
N GLU A 9 -2.86 -11.76 -30.96
CA GLU A 9 -2.32 -12.90 -30.20
C GLU A 9 -2.59 -12.80 -28.69
N GLY A 10 -3.23 -11.72 -28.22
CA GLY A 10 -3.65 -11.55 -26.84
C GLY A 10 -2.50 -11.27 -25.86
N TYR A 11 -1.33 -10.86 -26.35
CA TYR A 11 -0.24 -10.50 -25.43
C TYR A 11 -0.63 -9.28 -24.59
N PRO A 12 -0.27 -9.26 -23.30
CA PRO A 12 -0.49 -8.12 -22.41
C PRO A 12 0.49 -6.98 -22.73
N ILE A 13 0.43 -6.46 -23.96
CA ILE A 13 1.24 -5.35 -24.47
C ILE A 13 0.51 -4.00 -24.38
N ALA A 14 -0.72 -4.00 -23.86
CA ALA A 14 -1.46 -2.79 -23.54
C ALA A 14 -0.81 -2.13 -22.31
N SER A 15 0.19 -1.28 -22.56
CA SER A 15 0.84 -0.49 -21.50
C SER A 15 -0.12 0.52 -20.87
N GLY A 16 -1.24 0.87 -21.51
CA GLY A 16 -2.19 1.87 -21.03
C GLY A 16 -2.72 1.62 -19.62
N SER A 17 -3.02 0.37 -19.24
CA SER A 17 -3.46 0.05 -17.87
C SER A 17 -2.33 0.21 -16.85
N VAL A 18 -1.11 -0.17 -17.22
CA VAL A 18 0.09 -0.04 -16.37
C VAL A 18 0.50 1.43 -16.24
N GLU A 19 0.51 2.18 -17.34
CA GLU A 19 0.77 3.61 -17.38
C GLU A 19 -0.29 4.41 -16.60
N GLY A 20 -1.55 4.03 -16.74
CA GLY A 20 -2.67 4.58 -15.98
C GLY A 20 -2.49 4.36 -14.47
N ALA A 21 -2.08 3.15 -14.06
CA ALA A 21 -1.75 2.85 -12.68
C ALA A 21 -0.55 3.69 -12.19
N CYS A 22 0.56 3.75 -12.93
CA CYS A 22 1.73 4.56 -12.57
C CYS A 22 1.37 6.05 -12.40
N LYS A 23 0.52 6.59 -13.28
CA LYS A 23 0.06 7.97 -13.19
C LYS A 23 -0.82 8.20 -11.96
N ASN A 24 -1.86 7.41 -11.76
CA ASN A 24 -2.84 7.64 -10.69
C ASN A 24 -2.31 7.24 -9.28
N LEU A 25 -1.64 6.09 -9.19
CA LEU A 25 -1.13 5.55 -7.94
C LEU A 25 0.10 6.33 -7.47
N VAL A 26 1.09 6.51 -8.35
CA VAL A 26 2.39 7.08 -7.99
C VAL A 26 2.43 8.58 -8.21
N LYS A 27 2.26 9.02 -9.46
CA LYS A 27 2.50 10.43 -9.86
C LYS A 27 1.65 11.41 -9.06
N ASP A 28 0.34 11.17 -9.02
CA ASP A 28 -0.62 12.06 -8.35
C ASP A 28 -0.34 12.25 -6.85
N ARG A 29 0.30 11.26 -6.21
CA ARG A 29 0.60 11.32 -4.78
C ARG A 29 2.01 11.81 -4.48
N MET A 30 2.99 11.41 -5.30
CA MET A 30 4.40 11.53 -4.97
C MET A 30 5.05 12.81 -5.53
N GLU A 31 4.53 13.38 -6.63
CA GLU A 31 5.12 14.54 -7.31
C GLU A 31 4.51 15.90 -6.93
N ARG A 32 3.86 16.01 -5.78
CA ARG A 32 3.32 17.31 -5.33
C ARG A 32 4.45 18.19 -4.78
N SER A 33 4.32 19.50 -5.01
CA SER A 33 5.31 20.50 -4.57
C SER A 33 5.58 20.41 -3.07
N GLY A 34 6.86 20.50 -2.69
CA GLY A 34 7.32 20.48 -1.30
C GLY A 34 7.38 19.10 -0.65
N MET A 35 7.01 18.02 -1.35
CA MET A 35 7.07 16.68 -0.77
C MET A 35 8.50 16.14 -0.74
N ARG A 36 8.84 15.46 0.37
CA ARG A 36 10.08 14.74 0.54
C ARG A 36 9.75 13.33 1.01
N TRP A 37 10.38 12.35 0.36
CA TRP A 37 10.10 10.94 0.60
C TRP A 37 11.38 10.19 0.87
N THR A 38 11.34 9.33 1.88
CA THR A 38 12.27 8.21 1.99
C THR A 38 11.62 7.00 1.33
N LEU A 39 12.42 6.04 0.84
CA LEU A 39 11.89 4.80 0.24
C LEU A 39 10.87 4.09 1.14
N PRO A 40 11.12 3.89 2.46
CA PRO A 40 10.15 3.24 3.33
C PRO A 40 8.83 4.03 3.46
N MET A 41 8.91 5.36 3.53
CA MET A 41 7.72 6.22 3.65
C MET A 41 6.90 6.23 2.35
N ALA A 42 7.59 6.31 1.21
CA ALA A 42 6.98 6.24 -0.11
C ALA A 42 6.22 4.92 -0.28
N GLU A 43 6.88 3.80 0.02
CA GLU A 43 6.30 2.47 -0.11
C GLU A 43 5.07 2.29 0.78
N ALA A 44 5.15 2.72 2.05
CA ALA A 44 4.01 2.63 2.97
C ALA A 44 2.78 3.39 2.46
N VAL A 45 2.98 4.62 1.95
CA VAL A 45 1.90 5.44 1.39
C VAL A 45 1.34 4.82 0.11
N LEU A 46 2.20 4.31 -0.78
CA LEU A 46 1.77 3.70 -2.04
C LEU A 46 0.96 2.41 -1.79
N ARG A 47 1.36 1.57 -0.83
CA ARG A 47 0.61 0.37 -0.45
C ARG A 47 -0.79 0.71 0.06
N LEU A 48 -0.90 1.70 0.95
CA LEU A 48 -2.20 2.15 1.46
C LEU A 48 -3.07 2.72 0.33
N ARG A 49 -2.50 3.53 -0.55
CA ARG A 49 -3.20 4.11 -1.69
C ARG A 49 -3.65 3.05 -2.70
N ALA A 50 -2.86 2.00 -2.93
CA ALA A 50 -3.24 0.89 -3.81
C ALA A 50 -4.50 0.17 -3.30
N VAL A 51 -4.55 -0.13 -1.99
CA VAL A 51 -5.75 -0.70 -1.36
C VAL A 51 -6.97 0.22 -1.51
N TYR A 52 -6.77 1.53 -1.33
CA TYR A 52 -7.84 2.52 -1.48
C TYR A 52 -8.39 2.61 -2.91
N LEU A 53 -7.51 2.72 -3.91
CA LEU A 53 -7.89 2.80 -5.32
C LEU A 53 -8.48 1.50 -5.87
N SER A 54 -8.20 0.37 -5.21
CA SER A 54 -8.78 -0.93 -5.54
C SER A 54 -10.10 -1.18 -4.80
N GLU A 55 -10.67 -0.18 -4.11
CA GLU A 55 -11.94 -0.27 -3.37
C GLU A 55 -11.95 -1.32 -2.25
N HIS A 56 -10.77 -1.76 -1.79
CA HIS A 56 -10.62 -2.78 -0.74
C HIS A 56 -10.36 -2.19 0.64
N PHE A 57 -10.37 -0.87 0.78
CA PHE A 57 -10.01 -0.18 2.03
C PHE A 57 -10.90 -0.60 3.21
N GLU A 58 -12.21 -0.62 3.02
CA GLU A 58 -13.17 -0.96 4.08
C GLU A 58 -12.99 -2.37 4.62
N GLN A 59 -12.53 -3.31 3.79
CA GLN A 59 -12.24 -4.69 4.21
C GLN A 59 -10.85 -4.80 4.84
N TYR A 60 -9.87 -4.05 4.32
CA TYR A 60 -8.49 -4.09 4.78
C TYR A 60 -8.29 -3.40 6.13
N TRP A 61 -8.95 -2.26 6.37
CA TRP A 61 -8.68 -1.42 7.53
C TRP A 61 -8.92 -2.13 8.88
N PRO A 62 -10.03 -2.88 9.08
CA PRO A 62 -10.23 -3.65 10.31
C PRO A 62 -9.13 -4.70 10.54
N PHE A 63 -8.71 -5.39 9.48
CA PHE A 63 -7.60 -6.35 9.54
C PHE A 63 -6.29 -5.66 9.95
N HIS A 64 -5.97 -4.53 9.32
CA HIS A 64 -4.76 -3.78 9.63
C HIS A 64 -4.71 -3.35 11.10
N VAL A 65 -5.82 -2.82 11.63
CA VAL A 65 -5.94 -2.42 13.04
C VAL A 65 -5.73 -3.61 13.97
N ASP A 66 -6.37 -4.76 13.73
CA ASP A 66 -6.19 -5.97 14.55
C ASP A 66 -4.72 -6.45 14.55
N GLN A 67 -4.07 -6.45 13.40
CA GLN A 67 -2.66 -6.83 13.29
C GLN A 67 -1.74 -5.85 14.04
N ASP A 68 -1.99 -4.55 13.93
CA ASP A 68 -1.16 -3.54 14.62
C ASP A 68 -1.35 -3.61 16.14
N GLN A 69 -2.58 -3.84 16.60
CA GLN A 69 -2.87 -4.10 18.01
C GLN A 69 -2.11 -5.32 18.54
N LYS A 70 -2.11 -6.43 17.80
CA LYS A 70 -1.32 -7.62 18.16
C LYS A 70 0.17 -7.29 18.23
N ARG A 71 0.71 -6.60 17.22
CA ARG A 71 2.12 -6.22 17.16
C ARG A 71 2.55 -5.34 18.35
N LEU A 72 1.75 -4.35 18.70
CA LEU A 72 2.06 -3.39 19.77
C LEU A 72 1.90 -3.99 21.17
N PHE A 73 0.89 -4.85 21.37
CA PHE A 73 0.47 -5.27 22.71
C PHE A 73 0.73 -6.76 23.04
N GLN A 74 1.10 -7.63 22.09
CA GLN A 74 1.39 -9.04 22.40
C GLN A 74 2.57 -9.25 23.37
N SER A 75 3.53 -8.32 23.45
CA SER A 75 4.73 -8.51 24.28
C SER A 75 4.63 -7.90 25.68
N VAL A 76 3.56 -7.14 25.97
CA VAL A 76 3.38 -6.51 27.29
C VAL A 76 2.88 -7.55 28.30
N LYS A 77 3.77 -8.45 28.74
CA LYS A 77 3.59 -9.13 30.03
C LYS A 77 3.65 -8.06 31.10
N TRP A 78 2.49 -7.58 31.54
CA TRP A 78 2.38 -6.80 32.76
C TRP A 78 3.01 -7.59 33.91
N ARG A 79 4.25 -7.25 34.29
CA ARG A 79 4.82 -7.71 35.56
C ARG A 79 3.99 -7.04 36.64
N LYS A 80 3.13 -7.80 37.32
CA LYS A 80 2.51 -7.35 38.57
C LYS A 80 3.65 -7.02 39.53
N LEU A 81 3.91 -5.72 39.73
CA LEU A 81 4.71 -5.27 40.85
C LEU A 81 3.87 -5.55 42.09
N VAL A 82 4.09 -6.70 42.72
CA VAL A 82 3.51 -6.99 44.04
C VAL A 82 4.21 -6.05 45.00
N ALA A 83 3.47 -5.08 45.53
CA ALA A 83 3.96 -4.21 46.59
C ALA A 83 4.35 -5.09 47.79
N LYS A 84 5.65 -5.08 48.14
CA LYS A 84 6.16 -5.79 49.30
C LYS A 84 5.76 -4.98 50.53
N LYS A 85 4.91 -5.57 51.37
CA LYS A 85 4.51 -5.01 52.67
C LYS A 85 5.63 -5.16 53.69
#